data_AF-A0A7Y2E7I4-F1
#
_entry.id   AF-A0A7Y2E7I4-F1
#
_cell.length_a   1.000
_cell.length_b   1.000
_cell.length_c   1.000
_cell.angle_alpha   90.00
_cell.angle_beta   90.00
_cell.angle_gamma   90.00
#
_symmetry.space_group_name_H-M   'P 1'
#
loop_
_entity.id
_entity.type
_entity.pdbx_description
1 polymer ?
#
loop_
_entity_poly.entity_id
_entity_poly.type
_entity_poly.pdbx_seq_one_letter_code
_entity_poly.pdbx_strand_id
1 'polypeptide(L)' 'MKRMMTALLVLALWAPSAAQAIRLGDAAPDFLLPDVVTDTPVAMSDYLGKVTVVIFWAHW' A
#
# COMPACT_ATOMS: atom_id res chain seq x y z
N MET A 1 19.24 -26.29 18.32
CA MET A 1 18.54 -25.82 17.10
C MET A 1 17.08 -25.40 17.33
N LYS A 2 16.20 -26.26 17.89
CA LYS A 2 14.75 -25.91 18.06
C LYS A 2 14.50 -24.61 18.83
N ARG A 3 15.17 -24.40 19.98
CA ARG A 3 15.04 -23.18 20.81
C ARG A 3 15.48 -21.89 20.10
N MET A 4 16.48 -21.99 19.23
CA MET A 4 16.96 -20.85 18.43
C MET A 4 15.95 -20.48 17.33
N MET A 5 15.32 -21.50 16.74
CA MET A 5 14.28 -21.31 15.73
C MET A 5 12.99 -20.73 16.34
N THR A 6 12.64 -21.13 17.56
CA THR A 6 11.53 -20.53 18.31
C THR A 6 11.79 -19.05 18.63
N ALA A 7 13.01 -18.71 19.04
CA ALA A 7 13.38 -17.32 19.34
C ALA A 7 13.32 -16.42 18.08
N LEU A 8 13.75 -16.92 16.92
CA LEU A 8 13.67 -16.19 15.64
C LEU A 8 12.23 -15.97 15.17
N LEU A 9 11.35 -16.97 15.34
CA LEU A 9 9.93 -16.86 14.99
C LEU A 9 9.21 -15.82 15.86
N VAL A 10 9.52 -15.79 17.16
CA VAL A 10 9.00 -14.76 18.07
C VAL A 10 9.52 -13.37 17.70
N LEU A 11 10.80 -13.25 17.31
CA LEU A 11 11.37 -11.97 16.88
C LEU A 11 10.69 -11.43 15.61
N ALA A 12 10.38 -12.30 14.65
CA ALA A 12 9.73 -11.93 13.39
C ALA A 12 8.27 -11.49 13.58
N LEU A 13 7.55 -12.09 14.55
CA LEU A 13 6.19 -11.68 14.91
C LEU A 13 6.13 -10.31 15.62
N TRP A 14 7.25 -9.88 16.22
CA TRP A 14 7.38 -8.59 16.91
C TRP A 14 8.02 -7.51 16.04
N ALA A 15 8.36 -7.83 14.78
CA ALA A 15 8.81 -6.82 13.85
C ALA A 15 7.69 -5.79 13.67
N PRO A 16 7.97 -4.47 13.82
CA PRO A 16 6.97 -3.46 13.55
C PRO A 16 6.51 -3.63 12.10
N SER A 17 5.19 -3.70 11.91
CA SER A 17 4.61 -3.74 10.57
C SER A 17 5.10 -2.50 9.80
N ALA A 18 5.67 -2.72 8.61
CA ALA A 18 6.05 -1.65 7.70
C ALA A 18 4.84 -0.90 7.11
N ALA A 19 3.62 -1.27 7.51
CA ALA A 19 2.40 -0.55 7.14
C ALA A 19 2.39 0.83 7.80
N GLN A 20 2.81 1.84 7.05
CA GLN A 20 2.58 3.23 7.40
C GLN A 20 1.10 3.53 7.15
N ALA A 21 0.35 3.81 8.21
CA ALA A 21 -1.00 4.31 8.08
C ALA A 21 -0.96 5.75 7.55
N ILE A 22 -1.70 6.01 6.47
CA ILE A 22 -1.85 7.36 5.90
C ILE A 22 -2.62 8.23 6.88
N ARG A 23 -2.20 9.48 7.04
CA ARG A 23 -2.82 10.47 7.93
C ARG A 23 -3.41 11.63 7.13
N LEU A 24 -4.36 12.33 7.73
CA LEU A 24 -4.89 13.57 7.14
C LEU A 24 -3.77 14.60 6.99
N GLY A 25 -3.67 15.19 5.81
CA GLY A 25 -2.63 16.17 5.47
C GLY A 25 -1.37 15.56 4.85
N ASP A 26 -1.20 14.23 4.91
CA ASP A 26 -0.14 13.56 4.14
C ASP A 26 -0.42 13.71 2.64
N ALA A 27 0.65 13.77 1.85
CA ALA A 27 0.52 13.59 0.41
C ALA A 27 -0.12 12.22 0.13
N ALA A 28 -1.05 12.17 -0.83
CA ALA A 28 -1.59 10.90 -1.29
C ALA A 28 -0.43 10.01 -1.79
N PRO A 29 -0.38 8.72 -1.43
CA PRO A 29 0.64 7.82 -1.94
C PRO A 29 0.60 7.79 -3.47
N ASP A 30 1.78 7.85 -4.07
CA ASP A 30 1.88 7.69 -5.51
C ASP A 30 1.67 6.22 -5.90
N PHE A 31 1.17 6.01 -7.11
CA PHE A 31 1.03 4.71 -7.71
C PHE A 31 1.28 4.81 -9.21
N LEU A 32 1.62 3.69 -9.82
CA LEU A 32 1.59 3.51 -11.26
C LEU A 32 0.96 2.15 -11.51
N LEU A 33 -0.29 2.15 -11.98
CA LEU A 33 -1.09 0.95 -12.17
C LEU A 33 -1.66 0.94 -13.59
N PRO A 34 -1.91 -0.24 -14.18
CA PRO A 34 -2.65 -0.31 -15.43
C PRO A 34 -4.12 0.09 -15.18
N ASP A 35 -4.65 0.95 -16.05
CA ASP A 35 -6.08 1.20 -16.11
C ASP A 35 -6.82 -0.10 -16.48
N VAL A 36 -7.89 -0.41 -15.74
CA VAL A 36 -8.58 -1.71 -15.84
C VAL A 36 -9.35 -1.90 -17.16
N VAL A 37 -9.58 -0.84 -17.94
CA VAL A 37 -10.31 -0.88 -19.21
C VAL A 37 -9.36 -0.83 -20.40
N THR A 38 -8.33 0.00 -20.32
CA THR A 38 -7.45 0.39 -21.44
C THR A 38 -6.04 -0.17 -21.34
N ASP A 39 -5.65 -0.72 -20.18
CA ASP A 39 -4.29 -1.20 -19.86
C ASP A 39 -3.21 -0.10 -19.95
N THR A 40 -3.62 1.16 -20.12
CA THR A 40 -2.70 2.30 -20.15
C THR A 40 -2.22 2.60 -18.72
N PRO A 41 -0.93 2.85 -18.49
CA PRO A 41 -0.44 3.23 -17.17
C PRO A 41 -1.10 4.53 -16.69
N VAL A 42 -1.60 4.53 -15.47
CA VAL A 42 -2.15 5.71 -14.78
C VAL A 42 -1.46 5.89 -13.44
N ALA A 43 -1.13 7.14 -13.12
CA ALA A 43 -0.48 7.56 -11.89
C ALA A 43 -1.37 8.48 -11.04
N MET A 44 -1.08 8.58 -9.73
CA MET A 44 -1.77 9.54 -8.86
C MET A 44 -1.51 10.98 -9.32
N SER A 45 -0.31 11.23 -9.85
CA SER A 45 0.11 12.55 -10.35
C SER A 45 -0.66 13.03 -11.59
N ASP A 46 -1.27 12.12 -12.37
CA ASP A 46 -2.10 12.48 -13.53
C ASP A 46 -3.37 13.26 -13.12
N TYR A 47 -3.76 13.19 -11.84
CA TYR A 47 -4.94 13.83 -11.28
C TYR A 47 -4.66 15.11 -10.47
N LEU A 48 -3.42 15.63 -10.50
CA LEU A 48 -3.08 16.88 -9.81
C LEU A 48 -3.93 18.07 -10.28
N GLY A 49 -4.19 19.00 -9.36
CA GLY A 49 -5.04 20.18 -9.61
C GLY A 49 -6.55 19.90 -9.54
N LYS A 50 -6.96 18.67 -9.25
CA LYS A 50 -8.36 18.27 -9.04
C LYS A 50 -8.55 17.69 -7.63
N VAL A 51 -9.78 17.80 -7.11
CA VAL A 51 -10.18 17.02 -5.93
C VAL A 51 -10.54 15.62 -6.41
N THR A 52 -9.74 14.64 -6.01
CA THR A 52 -9.80 13.26 -6.51
C THR A 52 -10.06 12.30 -5.37
N VAL A 53 -10.92 11.30 -5.61
CA VAL A 53 -11.25 10.23 -4.65
C VAL A 53 -10.71 8.91 -5.19
N VAL A 54 -9.89 8.22 -4.39
CA VAL A 54 -9.39 6.88 -4.71
C VAL A 54 -10.32 5.85 -4.10
N ILE A 55 -10.84 4.94 -4.92
CA ILE A 55 -11.78 3.89 -4.51
C ILE A 55 -11.11 2.53 -4.70
N PHE A 56 -10.95 1.80 -3.60
CA PHE A 56 -10.56 0.40 -3.62
C PHE A 56 -11.81 -0.46 -3.68
N TRP A 57 -11.94 -1.30 -4.72
CA TRP A 57 -13.13 -2.13 -4.92
C TRP A 57 -12.78 -3.46 -5.57
N ALA A 58 -13.70 -4.42 -5.45
CA ALA A 58 -13.66 -5.69 -6.16
C ALA A 58 -15.07 -6.26 -6.31
N HIS A 59 -15.24 -7.24 -7.21
CA HIS A 59 -16.55 -7.82 -7.54
C HIS A 59 -16.95 -9.03 -6.67
N TRP A 60 -16.07 -9.49 -5.79
CA TRP A 60 -16.20 -10.75 -5.04
C TRP A 60 -16.85 -10.55 -3.67
#